data_AF-A0A6A7Z856-F1
#
_entry.id   AF-A0A6A7Z856-F1
#
_cell.length_a   1.000
_cell.length_b   1.000
_cell.length_c   1.000
_cell.angle_alpha   90.00
_cell.angle_beta   90.00
_cell.angle_gamma   90.00
#
_symmetry.space_group_name_H-M   'P 1'
#
loop_
_entity.id
_entity.type
_entity.pdbx_description
1 polymer ?
#
loop_
_entity_poly.entity_id
_entity_poly.type
_entity_poly.pdbx_seq_one_letter_code
_entity_poly.pdbx_strand_id
1 'polypeptide(L)'
;MPRHKPELAHIYNIFGLSSNHELSTLLINIETAKRFSDLLHAVEREFFMIRGEPSEEPEDADQPVNDKCSVNCWQSTPAEYLKQFKAALPIAAANAVPAYEAPVTGEKWSLDGENGSWDYDNLNDLLKDNYGHDSDGDGHPASYRAGLYEGGTVYRGIVCKDDPARFLPDADDVTERMYENACDSDAGEWVDAYPDLSKAAEAELQIALAPLKAWARKHCQPDFFTIKDITPHTVTAEDVSRSRKS
;
A
#
# COMPACT_ATOMS: atom_id res chain seq x y z
N MET A 1 -18.87 14.87 -57.56
CA MET A 1 -20.06 14.15 -57.04
C MET A 1 -19.57 12.93 -56.28
N PRO A 2 -19.95 12.74 -55.01
CA PRO A 2 -19.58 11.55 -54.26
C PRO A 2 -20.17 10.34 -55.00
N ARG A 3 -19.32 9.38 -55.38
CA ARG A 3 -19.80 8.13 -55.96
C ARG A 3 -20.44 7.33 -54.84
N HIS A 4 -21.74 7.12 -54.90
CA HIS A 4 -22.47 6.23 -54.01
C HIS A 4 -21.77 4.85 -54.01
N LYS A 5 -21.28 4.42 -52.84
CA LYS A 5 -20.58 3.14 -52.63
C LYS A 5 -21.49 2.19 -51.83
N PRO A 6 -22.45 1.51 -52.49
CA PRO A 6 -23.41 0.64 -51.81
C PRO A 6 -22.73 -0.50 -51.04
N GLU A 7 -21.57 -0.97 -51.50
CA GLU A 7 -20.77 -2.01 -50.87
C GLU A 7 -20.23 -1.62 -49.48
N LEU A 8 -20.04 -0.32 -49.23
CA LEU A 8 -19.59 0.18 -47.92
C LEU A 8 -20.75 0.68 -47.05
N ALA A 9 -21.99 0.69 -47.56
CA ALA A 9 -23.13 1.29 -46.87
C ALA A 9 -23.35 0.70 -45.47
N HIS A 10 -23.12 -0.60 -45.31
CA HIS A 10 -23.21 -1.25 -44.00
C HIS A 10 -22.20 -0.67 -42.99
N ILE A 11 -20.96 -0.41 -43.43
CA ILE A 11 -19.91 0.15 -42.58
C ILE A 11 -20.22 1.61 -42.23
N TYR A 12 -20.70 2.40 -43.20
CA TYR A 12 -21.17 3.77 -42.91
C TYR A 12 -22.30 3.77 -41.88
N ASN A 13 -23.27 2.86 -42.00
CA ASN A 13 -24.39 2.77 -41.08
C ASN A 13 -23.97 2.42 -39.65
N ILE A 14 -22.90 1.62 -39.44
CA ILE A 14 -22.35 1.34 -38.11
C ILE A 14 -21.97 2.63 -37.37
N PHE A 15 -21.43 3.61 -38.11
CA PHE A 15 -21.07 4.92 -37.57
C PHE A 15 -22.21 5.95 -37.67
N GLY A 16 -23.43 5.53 -38.03
CA GLY A 16 -24.58 6.43 -38.22
C GLY A 16 -24.43 7.39 -39.41
N LEU A 17 -23.55 7.07 -40.38
CA LEU A 17 -23.29 7.87 -41.56
C LEU A 17 -24.08 7.36 -42.78
N SER A 18 -24.41 8.25 -43.71
CA SER A 18 -24.94 7.84 -45.03
C SER A 18 -23.82 7.37 -45.97
N SER A 19 -24.11 6.44 -46.88
CA SER A 19 -23.18 5.97 -47.92
C SER A 19 -22.80 7.03 -48.98
N ASN A 20 -23.36 8.22 -48.88
CA ASN A 20 -23.06 9.39 -49.73
C ASN A 20 -21.87 10.21 -49.23
N HIS A 21 -21.38 9.96 -48.01
CA HIS A 21 -20.19 10.62 -47.49
C HIS A 21 -18.91 10.14 -48.21
N GLU A 22 -17.87 10.96 -48.15
CA GLU A 22 -16.58 10.61 -48.71
C GLU A 22 -15.89 9.51 -47.89
N LEU A 23 -15.08 8.68 -48.55
CA LEU A 23 -14.30 7.62 -47.89
C LEU A 23 -13.39 8.18 -46.80
N SER A 24 -12.85 9.39 -46.99
CA SER A 24 -12.08 10.13 -45.98
C SER A 24 -12.87 10.30 -44.67
N THR A 25 -14.17 10.59 -44.76
CA THR A 25 -15.05 10.74 -43.58
C THR A 25 -15.19 9.41 -42.84
N LEU A 26 -15.36 8.30 -43.56
CA LEU A 26 -15.44 6.98 -42.96
C LEU A 26 -14.12 6.60 -42.28
N LEU A 27 -12.98 6.84 -42.94
CA LEU A 27 -11.66 6.52 -42.40
C LEU A 27 -11.36 7.31 -41.12
N ILE A 28 -11.69 8.60 -41.07
CA ILE A 28 -11.56 9.42 -39.85
C ILE A 28 -12.39 8.86 -38.69
N ASN A 29 -13.61 8.37 -38.95
CA ASN A 29 -14.45 7.76 -37.91
C ASN A 29 -13.86 6.44 -37.40
N ILE A 30 -13.32 5.61 -38.30
CA ILE A 30 -12.64 4.36 -37.94
C ILE A 30 -11.38 4.67 -37.10
N GLU A 31 -10.55 5.63 -37.53
CA GLU A 31 -9.36 6.06 -36.80
C GLU A 31 -9.73 6.60 -35.41
N THR A 32 -10.81 7.37 -35.31
CA THR A 32 -11.29 7.91 -34.04
C THR A 32 -11.78 6.80 -33.11
N ALA A 33 -12.54 5.83 -33.64
CA ALA A 33 -13.01 4.68 -32.86
C ALA A 33 -11.84 3.82 -32.37
N LYS A 34 -10.85 3.56 -33.23
CA LYS A 34 -9.61 2.87 -32.85
C LYS A 34 -8.90 3.64 -31.74
N ARG A 35 -8.69 4.94 -31.92
CA ARG A 35 -8.01 5.79 -30.92
C ARG A 35 -8.74 5.77 -29.58
N PHE A 36 -10.06 5.83 -29.58
CA PHE A 36 -10.86 5.74 -28.34
C PHE A 36 -10.70 4.37 -27.67
N SER A 37 -10.71 3.28 -28.45
CA SER A 37 -10.41 1.94 -27.95
C SER A 37 -9.00 1.84 -27.36
N ASP A 38 -7.98 2.42 -28.01
CA ASP A 38 -6.61 2.42 -27.51
C ASP A 38 -6.50 3.19 -26.16
N LEU A 39 -7.21 4.32 -26.04
CA LEU A 39 -7.26 5.10 -24.80
C LEU A 39 -7.95 4.36 -23.66
N LEU A 40 -9.09 3.70 -23.93
CA LEU A 40 -9.75 2.86 -22.94
C LEU A 40 -8.86 1.71 -22.51
N HIS A 41 -8.18 1.05 -23.46
CA HIS A 41 -7.26 -0.03 -23.15
C HIS A 41 -6.07 0.43 -22.28
N ALA A 42 -5.60 1.66 -22.46
CA ALA A 42 -4.58 2.24 -21.59
C ALA A 42 -5.08 2.43 -20.14
N VAL A 43 -6.31 2.89 -19.96
CA VAL A 43 -6.96 3.01 -18.64
C VAL A 43 -7.16 1.63 -18.00
N GLU A 44 -7.66 0.67 -18.78
CA GLU A 44 -7.83 -0.73 -18.36
C GLU A 44 -6.50 -1.32 -17.86
N ARG A 45 -5.42 -1.11 -18.61
CA ARG A 45 -4.09 -1.60 -18.26
C ARG A 45 -3.56 -1.03 -16.95
N GLU A 46 -3.76 0.28 -16.74
CA GLU A 46 -3.22 0.98 -15.59
C GLU A 46 -3.99 0.68 -14.30
N PHE A 47 -5.32 0.64 -14.37
CA PHE A 47 -6.16 0.67 -13.17
C PHE A 47 -6.92 -0.63 -12.91
N PHE A 48 -7.12 -1.45 -13.94
CA PHE A 48 -8.05 -2.58 -13.88
C PHE A 48 -7.40 -3.93 -14.16
N MET A 49 -6.08 -3.99 -14.44
CA MET A 49 -5.35 -5.25 -14.53
C MET A 49 -4.99 -5.76 -13.14
N ILE A 50 -5.26 -7.05 -12.93
CA ILE A 50 -4.87 -7.80 -11.74
C ILE A 50 -3.99 -8.96 -12.22
N ARG A 51 -2.98 -9.35 -11.44
CA ARG A 51 -2.21 -10.57 -11.74
C ARG A 51 -3.16 -11.76 -11.86
N GLY A 52 -3.02 -12.54 -12.93
CA GLY A 52 -3.77 -13.79 -13.08
C GLY A 52 -3.43 -14.77 -11.97
N GLU A 53 -4.23 -15.83 -11.85
CA GLU A 53 -3.89 -16.98 -11.00
C GLU A 53 -3.07 -17.99 -11.82
N PRO A 54 -2.08 -18.68 -11.21
CA PRO A 54 -1.38 -19.76 -11.86
C PRO A 54 -2.36 -20.88 -12.24
N SER A 55 -2.15 -21.51 -13.40
CA SER A 55 -2.95 -22.67 -13.77
C SER A 55 -2.74 -23.79 -12.75
N GLU A 56 -3.82 -24.38 -12.26
CA GLU A 56 -3.78 -25.59 -11.43
C GLU A 56 -3.51 -26.86 -12.24
N GLU A 57 -3.56 -26.76 -13.58
CA GLU A 57 -3.30 -27.88 -14.48
C GLU A 57 -1.78 -28.11 -14.64
N PRO A 58 -1.28 -29.34 -14.38
CA PRO A 58 0.15 -29.64 -14.38
C PRO A 58 0.83 -29.44 -15.75
N GLU A 59 0.08 -29.49 -16.84
CA GLU A 59 0.54 -29.19 -18.20
C GLU A 59 0.86 -27.70 -18.44
N ASP A 60 0.34 -26.81 -17.61
CA ASP A 60 0.46 -25.36 -17.76
C ASP A 60 1.22 -24.70 -16.59
N ALA A 61 1.79 -25.49 -15.68
CA ALA A 61 2.48 -25.01 -14.48
C ALA A 61 3.70 -24.10 -14.76
N ASP A 62 4.34 -24.25 -15.93
CA ASP A 62 5.48 -23.43 -16.37
C ASP A 62 5.07 -22.27 -17.30
N GLN A 63 3.78 -22.06 -17.56
CA GLN A 63 3.33 -20.97 -18.41
C GLN A 63 3.32 -19.63 -17.66
N PRO A 64 3.68 -18.52 -18.33
CA PRO A 64 3.59 -17.20 -17.74
C PRO A 64 2.14 -16.88 -17.41
N VAL A 65 1.90 -16.52 -16.15
CA VAL A 65 0.58 -16.11 -15.66
C VAL A 65 0.21 -14.79 -16.32
N ASN A 66 -0.82 -14.81 -17.16
CA ASN A 66 -1.29 -13.61 -17.84
C ASN A 66 -2.14 -12.75 -16.90
N ASP A 67 -1.84 -11.46 -16.85
CA ASP A 67 -2.66 -10.49 -16.12
C ASP A 67 -4.08 -10.44 -16.71
N LYS A 68 -5.07 -10.35 -15.83
CA LYS A 68 -6.49 -10.35 -16.18
C LYS A 68 -7.11 -8.98 -15.92
N CYS A 69 -7.86 -8.48 -16.89
CA CYS A 69 -8.64 -7.26 -16.71
C CYS A 69 -9.91 -7.53 -15.89
N SER A 70 -10.12 -6.71 -14.86
CA SER A 70 -11.28 -6.78 -13.95
C SER A 70 -12.58 -6.33 -14.61
N VAL A 71 -12.47 -5.57 -15.70
CA VAL A 71 -13.59 -5.16 -16.55
C VAL A 71 -13.48 -5.92 -17.86
N ASN A 72 -14.40 -6.85 -18.13
CA ASN A 72 -14.35 -7.60 -19.37
C ASN A 72 -15.02 -6.80 -20.48
N CYS A 73 -14.21 -6.34 -21.45
CA CYS A 73 -14.65 -5.55 -22.59
C CYS A 73 -15.26 -6.39 -23.74
N TRP A 74 -15.20 -7.73 -23.68
CA TRP A 74 -15.70 -8.59 -24.74
C TRP A 74 -16.99 -9.31 -24.32
N GLN A 75 -18.06 -9.13 -25.12
CA GLN A 75 -19.37 -9.79 -25.00
C GLN A 75 -20.27 -9.38 -23.82
N SER A 76 -19.81 -8.48 -22.93
CA SER A 76 -20.65 -7.90 -21.88
C SER A 76 -21.74 -6.98 -22.46
N THR A 77 -22.96 -7.06 -21.94
CA THR A 77 -23.98 -6.01 -22.17
C THR A 77 -23.58 -4.71 -21.48
N PRO A 78 -24.13 -3.54 -21.88
CA PRO A 78 -23.83 -2.27 -21.20
C PRO A 78 -24.10 -2.30 -19.69
N ALA A 79 -25.15 -3.00 -19.25
CA ALA A 79 -25.50 -3.12 -17.83
C ALA A 79 -24.49 -3.96 -17.05
N GLU A 80 -24.02 -5.07 -17.63
CA GLU A 80 -23.00 -5.93 -17.02
C GLU A 80 -21.65 -5.22 -16.95
N TYR A 81 -21.26 -4.51 -18.02
CA TYR A 81 -20.04 -3.72 -18.03
C TYR A 81 -20.06 -2.63 -16.95
N LEU A 82 -21.17 -1.89 -16.83
CA LEU A 82 -21.32 -0.88 -15.78
C LEU A 82 -21.29 -1.48 -14.37
N LYS A 83 -21.84 -2.67 -14.16
CA LYS A 83 -21.77 -3.38 -12.89
C LYS A 83 -20.32 -3.75 -12.54
N GLN A 84 -19.58 -4.32 -13.48
CA GLN A 84 -18.16 -4.67 -13.31
C GLN A 84 -17.33 -3.42 -13.04
N PHE A 85 -17.54 -2.35 -13.82
CA PHE A 85 -16.83 -1.08 -13.66
C PHE A 85 -17.05 -0.47 -12.27
N LYS A 86 -18.31 -0.43 -11.79
CA LYS A 86 -18.62 0.07 -10.44
C LYS A 86 -17.93 -0.72 -9.34
N ALA A 87 -17.86 -2.04 -9.46
CA ALA A 87 -17.18 -2.90 -8.49
C ALA A 87 -15.66 -2.71 -8.50
N ALA A 88 -15.09 -2.41 -9.67
CA ALA A 88 -13.65 -2.25 -9.82
C ALA A 88 -13.13 -0.84 -9.46
N LEU A 89 -13.98 0.19 -9.46
CA LEU A 89 -13.59 1.58 -9.15
C LEU A 89 -12.91 1.76 -7.78
N PRO A 90 -13.43 1.22 -6.65
CA PRO A 90 -12.76 1.34 -5.37
C PRO A 90 -11.37 0.67 -5.34
N ILE A 91 -11.24 -0.47 -6.03
CA ILE A 91 -9.97 -1.22 -6.16
C ILE A 91 -8.98 -0.41 -6.98
N ALA A 92 -9.41 0.11 -8.13
CA ALA A 92 -8.61 1.00 -8.98
C ALA A 92 -8.15 2.25 -8.20
N ALA A 93 -9.04 2.86 -7.41
CA ALA A 93 -8.72 4.02 -6.58
C ALA A 93 -7.68 3.68 -5.49
N ALA A 94 -7.75 2.49 -4.90
CA ALA A 94 -6.74 2.01 -3.96
C ALA A 94 -5.38 1.74 -4.63
N ASN A 95 -5.39 1.09 -5.81
CA ASN A 95 -4.19 0.75 -6.57
C ASN A 95 -3.51 1.96 -7.24
N ALA A 96 -4.27 3.03 -7.52
CA ALA A 96 -3.74 4.28 -8.05
C ALA A 96 -2.81 5.01 -7.07
N VAL A 97 -2.76 4.56 -5.82
CA VAL A 97 -1.82 5.08 -4.83
C VAL A 97 -0.59 4.19 -4.82
N PRO A 98 0.63 4.75 -5.00
CA PRO A 98 1.86 3.96 -5.04
C PRO A 98 1.96 3.03 -3.84
N ALA A 99 2.33 1.77 -4.10
CA ALA A 99 2.73 0.84 -3.05
C ALA A 99 3.87 1.51 -2.25
N TYR A 100 3.60 1.80 -0.98
CA TYR A 100 4.60 2.40 -0.11
C TYR A 100 5.67 1.35 0.17
N GLU A 101 6.85 1.53 -0.41
CA GLU A 101 8.06 0.91 0.10
C GLU A 101 8.47 1.70 1.34
N ALA A 102 8.46 1.05 2.51
CA ALA A 102 8.97 1.68 3.72
C ALA A 102 10.42 2.10 3.45
N PRO A 103 10.77 3.39 3.60
CA PRO A 103 12.15 3.80 3.42
C PRO A 103 12.97 3.05 4.45
N VAL A 104 14.01 2.35 3.98
CA VAL A 104 15.04 1.80 4.86
C VAL A 104 15.77 3.00 5.45
N THR A 105 15.30 3.45 6.59
CA THR A 105 15.96 4.47 7.38
C THR A 105 17.08 3.82 8.18
N GLY A 106 18.15 4.58 8.46
CA GLY A 106 19.47 4.07 8.83
C GLY A 106 19.57 3.21 10.09
N GLU A 107 20.79 2.94 10.52
CA GLU A 107 21.06 2.15 11.71
C GLU A 107 20.96 3.00 12.98
N LYS A 108 20.53 2.40 14.09
CA LYS A 108 20.60 2.96 15.44
C LYS A 108 21.23 1.98 16.40
N TRP A 109 21.86 2.52 17.44
CA TRP A 109 22.59 1.77 18.46
C TRP A 109 22.07 2.11 19.86
N SER A 110 22.00 1.09 20.71
CA SER A 110 21.51 1.15 22.10
C SER A 110 22.39 0.32 23.02
N LEU A 111 22.46 0.68 24.30
CA LEU A 111 23.17 -0.08 25.33
C LEU A 111 22.42 -1.35 25.75
N ASP A 112 21.10 -1.27 25.86
CA ASP A 112 20.25 -2.32 26.45
C ASP A 112 19.26 -2.92 25.43
N GLY A 113 19.11 -2.29 24.26
CA GLY A 113 18.19 -2.74 23.21
C GLY A 113 16.73 -2.49 23.54
N GLU A 114 16.42 -1.74 24.59
CA GLU A 114 15.05 -1.46 25.03
C GLU A 114 14.37 -0.38 24.19
N ASN A 115 13.03 -0.36 24.20
CA ASN A 115 12.28 0.69 23.52
C ASN A 115 12.56 2.05 24.19
N GLY A 116 12.97 3.04 23.38
CA GLY A 116 13.29 4.39 23.86
C GLY A 116 14.75 4.62 24.25
N SER A 117 15.66 3.66 24.06
CA SER A 117 17.11 3.80 24.32
C SER A 117 17.99 3.81 23.06
N TRP A 118 17.39 4.07 21.89
CA TRP A 118 18.03 4.01 20.57
C TRP A 118 18.55 5.38 20.11
N ASP A 119 19.43 5.95 20.94
CA ASP A 119 19.82 7.36 20.81
C ASP A 119 20.98 7.57 19.82
N TYR A 120 21.78 6.55 19.56
CA TYR A 120 23.04 6.68 18.83
C TYR A 120 22.92 6.29 17.35
N ASP A 121 23.41 7.13 16.44
CA ASP A 121 23.41 6.86 14.99
C ASP A 121 24.48 5.85 14.57
N ASN A 122 25.50 5.63 15.41
CA ASN A 122 26.56 4.67 15.15
C ASN A 122 27.23 4.20 16.46
N LEU A 123 27.95 3.08 16.37
CA LEU A 123 28.67 2.48 17.49
C LEU A 123 29.75 3.40 18.09
N ASN A 124 30.39 4.26 17.29
CA ASN A 124 31.48 5.11 17.79
C ASN A 124 30.96 6.17 18.76
N ASP A 125 29.83 6.80 18.44
CA ASP A 125 29.21 7.81 19.30
C ASP A 125 28.71 7.18 20.60
N LEU A 126 28.11 5.99 20.52
CA LEU A 126 27.72 5.21 21.69
C LEU A 126 28.93 4.92 22.59
N LEU A 127 30.06 4.48 22.02
CA LEU A 127 31.26 4.19 22.78
C LEU A 127 31.90 5.45 23.36
N LYS A 128 31.91 6.58 22.64
CA LYS A 128 32.45 7.84 23.14
C LYS A 128 31.75 8.29 24.43
N ASP A 129 30.44 8.14 24.50
CA ASP A 129 29.64 8.63 25.63
C ASP A 129 29.61 7.66 26.82
N ASN A 130 29.81 6.35 26.58
CA ASN A 130 29.56 5.33 27.61
C ASN A 130 30.79 4.51 28.00
N TYR A 131 31.86 4.52 27.21
CA TYR A 131 33.01 3.66 27.46
C TYR A 131 33.85 4.14 28.66
N GLY A 132 34.02 3.27 29.66
CA GLY A 132 34.80 3.58 30.86
C GLY A 132 34.16 4.63 31.78
N HIS A 133 32.89 4.97 31.54
CA HIS A 133 32.09 5.82 32.41
C HIS A 133 31.26 4.95 33.34
N ASP A 134 31.86 4.48 34.43
CA ASP A 134 31.07 4.06 35.60
C ASP A 134 30.43 5.35 36.16
N SER A 135 29.18 5.63 35.76
CA SER A 135 28.52 6.85 36.21
C SER A 135 28.06 6.68 37.65
N ASP A 136 28.62 7.49 38.55
CA ASP A 136 28.00 7.85 39.81
C ASP A 136 26.82 8.80 39.47
N GLY A 137 25.71 8.26 38.97
CA GLY A 137 24.55 9.08 38.61
C GLY A 137 24.17 9.99 39.78
N ASP A 138 24.07 11.30 39.52
CA ASP A 138 23.41 12.38 40.29
C ASP A 138 23.48 12.40 41.85
N GLY A 139 24.29 11.55 42.48
CA GLY A 139 24.23 11.22 43.90
C GLY A 139 23.05 10.33 44.32
N HIS A 140 22.20 9.85 43.42
CA HIS A 140 21.09 8.96 43.79
C HIS A 140 21.55 7.49 43.84
N PRO A 141 21.34 6.76 44.94
CA PRO A 141 21.77 5.35 45.07
C PRO A 141 21.06 4.36 44.13
N ALA A 142 20.12 4.83 43.29
CA ALA A 142 19.38 4.04 42.32
C ALA A 142 19.84 4.23 40.86
N SER A 143 20.82 5.11 40.59
CA SER A 143 21.27 5.44 39.22
C SER A 143 22.61 4.80 38.83
N TYR A 144 23.10 3.81 39.58
CA TYR A 144 24.32 3.06 39.22
C TYR A 144 24.12 2.30 37.91
N ARG A 145 24.82 2.73 36.85
CA ARG A 145 24.98 1.99 35.61
C ARG A 145 26.44 1.57 35.49
N ALA A 146 26.68 0.25 35.36
CA ALA A 146 28.02 -0.25 35.07
C ALA A 146 28.49 0.33 33.74
N GLY A 147 29.72 0.87 33.70
CA GLY A 147 30.28 1.44 32.49
C GLY A 147 30.39 0.41 31.36
N LEU A 148 30.39 0.90 30.12
CA LEU A 148 30.59 0.04 28.97
C LEU A 148 32.10 -0.26 28.81
N TYR A 149 32.45 -1.53 28.65
CA TYR A 149 33.83 -2.00 28.50
C TYR A 149 33.96 -3.00 27.33
N GLU A 150 35.19 -3.35 26.98
CA GLU A 150 35.47 -4.44 26.05
C GLU A 150 34.81 -5.74 26.53
N GLY A 151 34.19 -6.47 25.61
CA GLY A 151 33.37 -7.64 25.93
C GLY A 151 31.94 -7.33 26.37
N GLY A 152 31.61 -6.06 26.63
CA GLY A 152 30.23 -5.62 26.86
C GLY A 152 29.35 -5.82 25.64
N THR A 153 28.06 -6.06 25.85
CA THR A 153 27.07 -6.21 24.76
C THR A 153 26.33 -4.90 24.58
N VAL A 154 26.24 -4.46 23.33
CA VAL A 154 25.37 -3.36 22.88
C VAL A 154 24.47 -3.89 21.77
N TYR A 155 23.51 -3.11 21.32
CA TYR A 155 22.52 -3.54 20.35
C TYR A 155 22.52 -2.60 19.15
N ARG A 156 22.49 -3.19 17.97
CA ARG A 156 22.27 -2.51 16.69
C ARG A 156 20.89 -2.86 16.18
N GLY A 157 20.15 -1.89 15.67
CA GLY A 157 18.86 -2.09 15.04
C GLY A 157 18.69 -1.21 13.82
N ILE A 158 17.72 -1.56 12.99
CA ILE A 158 17.36 -0.83 11.78
C ILE A 158 16.16 0.05 12.07
N VAL A 159 16.27 1.34 11.72
CA VAL A 159 15.17 2.28 11.85
C VAL A 159 14.12 1.97 10.80
N CYS A 160 12.89 1.73 11.25
CA CYS A 160 11.75 1.51 10.38
C CYS A 160 10.66 2.54 10.72
N LYS A 161 10.30 3.36 9.74
CA LYS A 161 9.06 4.14 9.83
C LYS A 161 7.88 3.17 9.70
N ASP A 162 7.00 3.16 10.69
CA ASP A 162 5.80 2.35 10.62
C ASP A 162 4.88 2.82 9.49
N ASP A 163 4.07 1.88 8.96
CA ASP A 163 3.06 2.19 7.96
C ASP A 163 1.94 2.99 8.62
N PRO A 164 1.72 4.27 8.25
CA PRO A 164 0.70 5.10 8.89
C PRO A 164 -0.73 4.60 8.68
N ALA A 165 -0.96 3.74 7.68
CA ALA A 165 -2.26 3.09 7.50
C ALA A 165 -2.62 2.13 8.65
N ARG A 166 -1.64 1.69 9.46
CA ARG A 166 -1.89 0.84 10.64
C ARG A 166 -2.46 1.62 11.82
N PHE A 167 -2.39 2.95 11.80
CA PHE A 167 -3.00 3.81 12.82
C PHE A 167 -4.42 4.25 12.45
N LEU A 168 -4.91 3.83 11.29
CA LEU A 168 -6.30 4.02 10.90
C LEU A 168 -7.14 2.83 11.34
N PRO A 169 -8.44 3.06 11.62
CA PRO A 169 -9.35 1.98 11.96
C PRO A 169 -9.47 0.97 10.81
N ASP A 170 -9.53 -0.30 11.16
CA ASP A 170 -9.97 -1.35 10.25
C ASP A 170 -11.50 -1.55 10.30
N ALA A 171 -12.01 -2.60 9.66
CA ALA A 171 -13.45 -2.85 9.63
C ALA A 171 -14.01 -3.20 11.01
N ASP A 172 -13.24 -3.89 11.85
CA ASP A 172 -13.66 -4.26 13.20
C ASP A 172 -13.74 -3.00 14.05
N ASP A 173 -12.71 -2.14 14.00
CA ASP A 173 -12.71 -0.84 14.69
C ASP A 173 -13.92 0.03 14.29
N VAL A 174 -14.26 0.06 13.00
CA VAL A 174 -15.41 0.83 12.49
C VAL A 174 -16.72 0.24 12.99
N THR A 175 -16.89 -1.08 12.92
CA THR A 175 -18.14 -1.73 13.31
C THR A 175 -18.36 -1.71 14.82
N GLU A 176 -17.29 -1.87 15.61
CA GLU A 176 -17.29 -1.68 17.05
C GLU A 176 -17.70 -0.25 17.40
N ARG A 177 -17.09 0.76 16.77
CA ARG A 177 -17.48 2.16 17.00
C ARG A 177 -18.93 2.44 16.59
N MET A 178 -19.43 1.81 15.53
CA MET A 178 -20.85 1.90 15.15
C MET A 178 -21.76 1.31 16.21
N TYR A 179 -21.39 0.17 16.79
CA TYR A 179 -22.14 -0.46 17.88
C TYR A 179 -22.14 0.41 19.14
N GLU A 180 -20.97 0.91 19.57
CA GLU A 180 -20.84 1.82 20.72
C GLU A 180 -21.75 3.04 20.56
N ASN A 181 -21.68 3.71 19.41
CA ASN A 181 -22.50 4.88 19.13
C ASN A 181 -24.00 4.56 19.09
N ALA A 182 -24.37 3.36 18.64
CA ALA A 182 -25.76 2.93 18.62
C ALA A 182 -26.27 2.67 20.05
N CYS A 183 -25.48 1.97 20.89
CA CYS A 183 -25.77 1.75 22.30
C CYS A 183 -25.96 3.05 23.08
N ASP A 184 -25.17 4.08 22.76
CA ASP A 184 -25.24 5.40 23.39
C ASP A 184 -26.39 6.28 22.85
N SER A 185 -27.14 5.82 21.84
CA SER A 185 -28.24 6.58 21.24
C SER A 185 -29.55 6.42 22.03
N ASP A 186 -30.54 7.26 21.72
CA ASP A 186 -31.91 7.12 22.24
C ASP A 186 -32.58 5.77 21.87
N ALA A 187 -31.98 5.01 20.95
CA ALA A 187 -32.42 3.67 20.55
C ALA A 187 -31.58 2.54 21.18
N GLY A 188 -30.63 2.86 22.07
CA GLY A 188 -29.64 1.93 22.64
C GLY A 188 -30.23 0.64 23.24
N GLU A 189 -31.41 0.74 23.85
CA GLU A 189 -32.14 -0.41 24.41
C GLU A 189 -32.55 -1.47 23.37
N TRP A 190 -32.54 -1.11 22.08
CA TRP A 190 -32.93 -1.97 20.96
C TRP A 190 -31.75 -2.39 20.08
N VAL A 191 -30.52 -2.04 20.48
CA VAL A 191 -29.30 -2.30 19.71
C VAL A 191 -28.80 -3.72 20.03
N ASP A 192 -29.52 -4.70 19.51
CA ASP A 192 -29.08 -6.09 19.50
C ASP A 192 -28.50 -6.44 18.12
N ALA A 193 -27.35 -7.11 18.12
CA ALA A 193 -26.61 -7.55 16.93
C ALA A 193 -26.27 -6.46 15.88
N TYR A 194 -26.34 -5.17 16.19
CA TYR A 194 -25.98 -4.09 15.24
C TYR A 194 -24.47 -3.78 15.25
N PRO A 195 -23.83 -3.48 14.10
CA PRO A 195 -24.33 -3.74 12.75
C PRO A 195 -24.24 -5.24 12.42
N ASP A 196 -25.36 -5.83 12.00
CA ASP A 196 -25.39 -7.23 11.54
C ASP A 196 -24.90 -7.28 10.08
N LEU A 197 -23.59 -7.51 9.90
CA LEU A 197 -22.97 -7.56 8.58
C LEU A 197 -22.80 -9.00 8.09
N SER A 198 -23.17 -9.23 6.84
CA SER A 198 -22.71 -10.42 6.12
C SER A 198 -21.21 -10.32 5.85
N LYS A 199 -20.53 -11.47 5.71
CA LYS A 199 -19.11 -11.53 5.30
C LYS A 199 -18.80 -10.77 4.01
N ALA A 200 -19.76 -10.70 3.08
CA ALA A 200 -19.60 -9.95 1.84
C ALA A 200 -19.59 -8.42 2.11
N ALA A 201 -20.47 -7.94 2.98
CA ALA A 201 -20.51 -6.53 3.37
C ALA A 201 -19.26 -6.11 4.17
N GLU A 202 -18.74 -7.00 5.02
CA GLU A 202 -17.48 -6.79 5.74
C GLU A 202 -16.29 -6.65 4.76
N ALA A 203 -16.23 -7.51 3.74
CA ALA A 203 -15.22 -7.41 2.68
C ALA A 203 -15.37 -6.11 1.85
N GLU A 204 -16.60 -5.69 1.54
CA GLU A 204 -16.87 -4.40 0.88
C GLU A 204 -16.41 -3.20 1.74
N LEU A 205 -16.57 -3.27 3.06
CA LEU A 205 -16.08 -2.24 3.99
C LEU A 205 -14.55 -2.16 3.96
N GLN A 206 -13.84 -3.30 3.97
CA GLN A 206 -12.38 -3.32 3.84
C GLN A 206 -11.90 -2.67 2.54
N ILE A 207 -12.60 -2.92 1.42
CA ILE A 207 -12.33 -2.26 0.14
C ILE A 207 -12.58 -0.74 0.24
N ALA A 208 -13.66 -0.31 0.90
CA ALA A 208 -14.00 1.09 1.08
C ALA A 208 -12.99 1.86 1.96
N LEU A 209 -12.31 1.17 2.90
CA LEU A 209 -11.26 1.75 3.74
C LEU A 209 -9.91 1.88 3.03
N ALA A 210 -9.69 1.16 1.93
CA ALA A 210 -8.40 1.16 1.24
C ALA A 210 -7.95 2.55 0.72
N PRO A 211 -8.83 3.38 0.10
CA PRO A 211 -8.45 4.74 -0.28
C PRO A 211 -8.04 5.63 0.91
N LEU A 212 -8.68 5.45 2.08
CA LEU A 212 -8.31 6.19 3.29
C LEU A 212 -6.93 5.77 3.80
N LYS A 213 -6.66 4.47 3.84
CA LYS A 213 -5.33 3.90 4.16
C LYS A 213 -4.25 4.44 3.22
N ALA A 214 -4.59 4.54 1.94
CA ALA A 214 -3.71 5.06 0.91
C ALA A 214 -3.44 6.58 1.08
N TRP A 215 -4.47 7.36 1.41
CA TRP A 215 -4.33 8.78 1.77
C TRP A 215 -3.39 8.98 2.96
N ALA A 216 -3.53 8.17 4.03
CA ALA A 216 -2.65 8.26 5.20
C ALA A 216 -1.19 7.93 4.86
N ARG A 217 -0.93 6.91 4.03
CA ARG A 217 0.41 6.64 3.51
C ARG A 217 1.02 7.81 2.75
N LYS A 218 0.20 8.58 2.02
CA LYS A 218 0.68 9.72 1.26
C LYS A 218 0.95 10.96 2.12
N HIS A 219 0.14 11.18 3.16
CA HIS A 219 0.08 12.48 3.84
C HIS A 219 0.46 12.44 5.33
N CYS A 220 0.43 11.27 5.97
CA CYS A 220 0.58 11.12 7.41
C CYS A 220 1.85 10.34 7.77
N GLN A 221 2.93 10.55 7.02
CA GLN A 221 4.20 9.88 7.30
C GLN A 221 4.67 10.22 8.73
N PRO A 222 4.94 9.21 9.58
CA PRO A 222 5.33 9.48 10.95
C PRO A 222 6.72 10.09 11.01
N ASP A 223 6.90 11.04 11.93
CA ASP A 223 8.21 11.60 12.29
C ASP A 223 8.92 10.74 13.35
N PHE A 224 8.21 9.80 13.96
CA PHE A 224 8.75 8.79 14.85
C PHE A 224 9.13 7.52 14.09
N PHE A 225 9.92 6.66 14.74
CA PHE A 225 10.36 5.39 14.19
C PHE A 225 10.18 4.26 15.19
N THR A 226 10.18 3.04 14.66
CA THR A 226 10.38 1.81 15.42
C THR A 226 11.74 1.21 15.05
N ILE A 227 12.23 0.29 15.88
CA ILE A 227 13.45 -0.45 15.61
C ILE A 227 13.11 -1.89 15.29
N LYS A 228 13.66 -2.39 14.17
CA LYS A 228 13.55 -3.79 13.74
C LYS A 228 14.95 -4.40 13.62
N ASP A 229 14.99 -5.72 13.47
CA ASP A 229 16.22 -6.49 13.25
C ASP A 229 17.30 -6.20 14.31
N ILE A 230 16.88 -6.21 15.58
CA ILE A 230 17.77 -5.97 16.71
C ILE A 230 18.78 -7.10 16.80
N THR A 231 20.05 -6.75 16.64
CA THR A 231 21.19 -7.66 16.73
C THR A 231 22.13 -7.22 17.85
N PRO A 232 22.47 -8.11 18.79
CA PRO A 232 23.49 -7.83 19.79
C PRO A 232 24.88 -7.78 19.13
N HIS A 233 25.73 -6.88 19.60
CA HIS A 233 27.12 -6.68 19.19
C HIS A 233 28.01 -6.66 20.42
N THR A 234 29.05 -7.49 20.42
CA THR A 234 30.05 -7.49 21.50
C THR A 234 31.13 -6.47 21.19
N VAL A 235 31.33 -5.51 22.09
CA VAL A 235 32.34 -4.45 21.95
C VAL A 235 33.74 -5.05 21.90
N THR A 236 34.48 -4.75 20.85
CA THR A 236 35.86 -5.21 20.67
C THR A 236 36.88 -4.10 20.96
N ALA A 237 38.13 -4.48 21.25
CA ALA A 237 39.24 -3.53 21.38
C ALA A 237 39.43 -2.66 20.12
N GLU A 238 39.11 -3.21 18.94
CA GLU A 238 39.17 -2.45 17.69
C GLU A 238 38.11 -1.35 17.67
N ASP A 239 36.86 -1.66 18.01
CA ASP A 239 35.76 -0.69 18.07
C ASP A 239 36.10 0.48 18.99
N VAL A 240 36.66 0.18 20.17
CA VAL A 240 37.14 1.19 21.13
C VAL A 240 38.25 2.04 20.51
N SER A 241 39.23 1.41 19.86
CA SER A 241 40.33 2.13 19.23
C SER A 241 39.88 3.05 18.08
N ARG A 242 38.85 2.65 17.31
CA ARG A 242 38.27 3.46 16.24
C ARG A 242 37.47 4.63 16.79
N SER A 243 36.66 4.40 17.83
CA SER A 243 35.86 5.46 18.47
C SER A 243 36.71 6.63 18.98
N ARG A 244 37.94 6.36 19.45
CA ARG A 244 38.88 7.38 19.95
C ARG A 244 39.60 8.16 18.85
N LYS A 245 39.58 7.70 17.59
CA LYS A 245 40.28 8.32 16.45
C LYS A 245 39.38 9.16 15.55
N SER A 246 38.06 9.00 15.68
CA SER A 246 37.03 9.74 14.95
C SER A 246 36.58 10.96 15.72
#